data_AF-A0A520CEZ0-F1
#
_entry.id   AF-A0A520CEZ0-F1
#
_cell.length_a   1.000
_cell.length_b   1.000
_cell.length_c   1.000
_cell.angle_alpha   90.00
_cell.angle_beta   90.00
_cell.angle_gamma   90.00
#
_symmetry.space_group_name_H-M   'P 1'
#
loop_
_entity.id
_entity.type
_entity.pdbx_description
1 polymer ?
#
loop_
_entity_poly.entity_id
_entity_poly.type
_entity_poly.pdbx_seq_one_letter_code
_entity_poly.pdbx_strand_id
1 'polypeptide(L)'
;MDYVDAISALEKAITLENKQKDKTQLLELLEQKDVPKPKAKIKKTKSDLVKRDLPFFKYHPEPTITGAFETENVVTCDCCNKPTDVYYTNPFFAIDDIDALCPWCIADGKAAKKFDGSFQDDINVDEVDDKQKLIELVERTPGYNGWQQEYWLAHCNDYCAFKGYVGWQEIEPILNEFADIEQDLAKAGGITLTELPNYLRDNGSCQGYLFQCICCNKYRLYYDFD
;
A
#
# COMPACT_ATOMS: atom_id res chain seq x y z
N MET A 1 -0.72 -16.73 -58.63
CA MET A 1 -0.39 -16.53 -57.22
C MET A 1 -1.63 -15.89 -56.61
N ASP A 2 -2.34 -16.63 -55.77
CA ASP A 2 -3.61 -16.17 -55.21
C ASP A 2 -3.36 -14.93 -54.35
N TYR A 3 -4.21 -13.93 -54.48
CA TYR A 3 -4.12 -12.67 -53.73
C TYR A 3 -4.16 -12.94 -52.21
N VAL A 4 -4.82 -14.01 -51.81
CA VAL A 4 -4.90 -14.49 -50.41
C VAL A 4 -3.53 -14.95 -49.88
N ASP A 5 -2.76 -15.68 -50.70
CA ASP A 5 -1.43 -16.15 -50.29
C ASP A 5 -0.45 -14.99 -50.11
N ALA A 6 -0.57 -13.95 -50.95
CA ALA A 6 0.26 -12.75 -50.88
C ALA A 6 -0.05 -11.93 -49.61
N ILE A 7 -1.33 -11.80 -49.23
CA ILE A 7 -1.75 -11.13 -47.99
C ILE A 7 -1.23 -11.88 -46.77
N SER A 8 -1.37 -13.21 -46.73
CA SER A 8 -0.88 -14.01 -45.60
C SER A 8 0.65 -13.92 -45.45
N ALA A 9 1.39 -13.84 -46.56
CA ALA A 9 2.84 -13.64 -46.53
C ALA A 9 3.21 -12.25 -45.98
N LEU A 10 2.47 -11.21 -46.36
CA LEU A 10 2.63 -9.83 -45.85
C LEU A 10 2.34 -9.73 -44.35
N GLU A 11 1.24 -10.32 -43.87
CA GLU A 11 0.90 -10.33 -42.44
C GLU A 11 1.97 -11.03 -41.59
N LYS A 12 2.54 -12.13 -42.09
CA LYS A 12 3.65 -12.83 -41.44
C LYS A 12 4.92 -11.98 -41.39
N ALA A 13 5.23 -11.26 -42.49
CA ALA A 13 6.38 -10.37 -42.53
C ALA A 13 6.24 -9.21 -41.55
N ILE A 14 5.07 -8.56 -41.50
CA ILE A 14 4.76 -7.49 -40.52
C ILE A 14 4.89 -8.01 -39.08
N THR A 15 4.38 -9.21 -38.81
CA THR A 15 4.48 -9.82 -37.48
C THR A 15 5.92 -10.12 -37.08
N LEU A 16 6.76 -10.57 -38.02
CA LEU A 16 8.18 -10.82 -37.78
C LEU A 16 8.95 -9.52 -37.55
N GLU A 17 8.68 -8.48 -38.33
CA GLU A 17 9.29 -7.15 -38.16
C GLU A 17 8.89 -6.52 -36.82
N ASN A 18 7.63 -6.63 -36.41
CA ASN A 18 7.18 -6.14 -35.10
C ASN A 18 7.86 -6.89 -33.96
N LYS A 19 7.95 -8.22 -34.03
CA LYS A 19 8.69 -9.03 -33.03
C LYS A 19 10.19 -8.68 -32.97
N GLN A 20 10.79 -8.34 -34.10
CA GLN A 20 12.18 -7.90 -34.15
C GLN A 20 12.34 -6.50 -33.53
N LYS A 21 11.43 -5.56 -33.82
CA LYS A 21 11.41 -4.24 -33.20
C LYS A 21 11.22 -4.32 -31.69
N ASP A 22 10.29 -5.14 -31.21
CA ASP A 22 10.07 -5.38 -29.77
C ASP A 22 11.33 -5.93 -29.09
N LYS A 23 12.04 -6.86 -29.76
CA LYS A 23 13.28 -7.44 -29.25
C LYS A 23 14.42 -6.42 -29.21
N THR A 24 14.54 -5.57 -30.23
CA THR A 24 15.56 -4.52 -30.29
C THR A 24 15.29 -3.44 -29.24
N GLN A 25 14.04 -2.98 -29.08
CA GLN A 25 13.66 -2.06 -28.00
C GLN A 25 13.93 -2.66 -26.61
N LEU A 26 13.64 -3.95 -26.42
CA LEU A 26 13.93 -4.64 -25.16
C LEU A 26 15.45 -4.71 -24.89
N LEU A 27 16.28 -4.92 -25.91
CA LEU A 27 17.73 -4.93 -25.79
C LEU A 27 18.29 -3.52 -25.50
N GLU A 28 17.76 -2.47 -26.14
CA GLU A 28 18.13 -1.07 -25.87
C GLU A 28 17.74 -0.63 -24.44
N LEU A 29 16.59 -1.10 -23.94
CA LEU A 29 16.16 -0.90 -22.54
C LEU A 29 17.08 -1.62 -21.53
N LEU A 30 17.65 -2.77 -21.90
CA LEU A 30 18.58 -3.53 -21.05
C LEU A 30 20.01 -2.96 -21.04
N GLU A 31 20.37 -2.11 -22.00
CA GLU A 31 21.68 -1.43 -22.08
C GLU A 31 21.74 -0.15 -21.22
N GLN A 32 20.59 0.36 -20.74
CA GLN A 32 20.53 1.45 -19.76
C GLN A 32 20.79 0.90 -18.34
N LYS A 33 21.92 1.28 -17.73
CA LYS A 33 22.46 0.67 -16.50
C LYS A 33 21.78 1.04 -15.17
N ASP A 34 20.60 1.66 -15.17
CA ASP A 34 19.87 2.06 -13.94
C ASP A 34 18.44 1.52 -13.88
N VAL A 35 18.20 0.29 -14.35
CA VAL A 35 16.92 -0.42 -14.16
C VAL A 35 17.06 -1.39 -12.99
N PRO A 36 16.21 -1.32 -11.93
CA PRO A 36 16.16 -2.33 -10.89
C PRO A 36 15.97 -3.71 -11.52
N LYS A 37 16.79 -4.69 -11.09
CA LYS A 37 16.67 -6.08 -11.57
C LYS A 37 15.20 -6.54 -11.42
N PRO A 38 14.63 -7.23 -12.42
CA PRO A 38 13.31 -7.82 -12.26
C PRO A 38 13.30 -8.72 -11.02
N LYS A 39 12.44 -8.41 -10.05
CA LYS A 39 12.21 -9.27 -8.89
C LYS A 39 11.92 -10.69 -9.38
N ALA A 40 12.55 -11.68 -8.76
CA ALA A 40 12.43 -13.07 -9.15
C ALA A 40 10.94 -13.46 -9.20
N LYS A 41 10.52 -14.12 -10.29
CA LYS A 41 9.14 -14.59 -10.45
C LYS A 41 8.79 -15.52 -9.29
N ILE A 42 7.94 -15.04 -8.38
CA ILE A 42 7.36 -15.81 -7.29
C ILE A 42 6.61 -16.99 -7.91
N LYS A 43 6.97 -18.22 -7.51
CA LYS A 43 6.30 -19.44 -7.97
C LYS A 43 4.92 -19.51 -7.34
N LYS A 44 3.89 -19.17 -8.11
CA LYS A 44 2.48 -19.29 -7.73
C LYS A 44 2.16 -20.75 -7.41
N THR A 45 1.90 -21.05 -6.15
CA THR A 45 1.51 -22.38 -5.66
C THR A 45 0.26 -22.19 -4.80
N LYS A 46 -0.79 -23.00 -5.02
CA LYS A 46 -2.01 -22.94 -4.20
C LYS A 46 -1.66 -23.25 -2.73
N SER A 47 -2.18 -22.44 -1.81
CA SER A 47 -1.97 -22.60 -0.37
C SER A 47 -2.74 -23.81 0.18
N ASP A 48 -2.00 -24.76 0.77
CA ASP A 48 -2.53 -25.85 1.61
C ASP A 48 -2.22 -25.58 3.11
N LEU A 49 -1.95 -24.33 3.50
CA LEU A 49 -1.62 -23.98 4.87
C LEU A 49 -2.86 -24.07 5.79
N VAL A 50 -2.63 -24.44 7.05
CA VAL A 50 -3.66 -24.40 8.08
C VAL A 50 -4.10 -22.96 8.26
N LYS A 51 -5.39 -22.67 7.98
CA LYS A 51 -5.98 -21.36 8.22
C LYS A 51 -5.84 -21.00 9.70
N ARG A 52 -5.10 -19.93 9.95
CA ARG A 52 -4.96 -19.29 11.25
C ARG A 52 -5.71 -17.98 11.20
N ASP A 53 -6.42 -17.67 12.29
CA ASP A 53 -7.08 -16.38 12.39
C ASP A 53 -6.04 -15.25 12.32
N LEU A 54 -6.37 -14.23 11.53
CA LEU A 54 -5.55 -13.03 11.44
C LEU A 54 -5.52 -12.31 12.78
N PRO A 55 -4.35 -11.79 13.21
CA PRO A 55 -4.29 -10.90 14.35
C PRO A 55 -5.18 -9.67 14.13
N PHE A 56 -5.75 -9.17 15.22
CA PHE A 56 -6.39 -7.87 15.22
C PHE A 56 -5.33 -6.77 15.34
N PHE A 57 -5.38 -5.79 14.45
CA PHE A 57 -4.50 -4.62 14.46
C PHE A 57 -5.33 -3.39 14.84
N LYS A 58 -5.03 -2.79 15.99
CA LYS A 58 -5.84 -1.71 16.59
C LYS A 58 -6.03 -0.53 15.63
N TYR A 59 -4.97 -0.12 14.94
CA TYR A 59 -5.01 1.04 14.04
C TYR A 59 -5.13 0.68 12.57
N HIS A 60 -5.14 -0.60 12.19
CA HIS A 60 -5.37 -1.03 10.81
C HIS A 60 -6.23 -2.31 10.80
N PRO A 61 -7.50 -2.24 11.21
CA PRO A 61 -8.30 -3.41 11.56
C PRO A 61 -8.64 -4.32 10.37
N GLU A 62 -8.63 -3.80 9.14
CA GLU A 62 -9.02 -4.54 7.93
C GLU A 62 -7.89 -4.58 6.87
N PRO A 63 -6.67 -5.06 7.22
CA PRO A 63 -5.49 -4.91 6.38
C PRO A 63 -5.54 -5.73 5.08
N THR A 64 -6.39 -6.76 5.01
CA THR A 64 -6.63 -7.50 3.76
C THR A 64 -7.57 -6.75 2.81
N ILE A 65 -8.53 -5.98 3.35
CA ILE A 65 -9.49 -5.23 2.54
C ILE A 65 -8.82 -3.99 1.94
N THR A 66 -7.97 -3.33 2.72
CA THR A 66 -7.19 -2.17 2.26
C THR A 66 -6.02 -2.56 1.35
N GLY A 67 -5.76 -3.85 1.12
CA GLY A 67 -4.63 -4.30 0.32
C GLY A 67 -3.28 -4.18 1.01
N ALA A 68 -3.24 -3.97 2.34
CA ALA A 68 -2.00 -3.98 3.10
C ALA A 68 -1.35 -5.36 3.15
N PHE A 69 -2.14 -6.43 3.04
CA PHE A 69 -1.66 -7.80 2.88
C PHE A 69 -2.00 -8.38 1.51
N GLU A 70 -1.01 -9.04 0.92
CA GLU A 70 -1.18 -9.92 -0.24
C GLU A 70 -1.59 -11.33 0.22
N THR A 71 -2.46 -11.98 -0.57
CA THR A 71 -2.94 -13.34 -0.26
C THR A 71 -2.89 -14.31 -1.46
N GLU A 72 -2.22 -13.94 -2.56
CA GLU A 72 -2.23 -14.75 -3.78
C GLU A 72 -1.27 -15.95 -3.73
N ASN A 73 -0.18 -15.83 -2.99
CA ASN A 73 0.94 -16.78 -3.00
C ASN A 73 1.29 -17.26 -1.61
N VAL A 74 1.91 -18.43 -1.53
CA VAL A 74 2.64 -18.84 -0.32
C VAL A 74 4.08 -18.35 -0.44
N VAL A 75 4.51 -17.53 0.52
CA VAL A 75 5.87 -17.01 0.63
C VAL A 75 6.48 -17.41 1.97
N THR A 76 7.78 -17.18 2.15
CA THR A 76 8.46 -17.38 3.44
C THR A 76 8.54 -16.02 4.14
N CYS A 77 8.11 -15.96 5.40
CA CYS A 77 8.25 -14.74 6.20
C CYS A 77 9.72 -14.51 6.58
N ASP A 78 10.28 -13.35 6.25
CA ASP A 78 11.68 -13.02 6.52
C ASP A 78 11.98 -12.91 8.01
N CYS A 79 10.97 -12.61 8.83
CA CYS A 79 11.13 -12.56 10.27
C CYS A 79 11.30 -13.98 10.88
N CYS A 80 10.34 -14.88 10.66
CA CYS A 80 10.25 -16.16 11.37
C CYS A 80 10.61 -17.40 10.54
N ASN A 81 10.91 -17.22 9.26
CA ASN A 81 11.23 -18.30 8.30
C ASN A 81 10.12 -19.36 8.14
N LYS A 82 8.88 -19.02 8.49
CA LYS A 82 7.72 -19.91 8.29
C LYS A 82 6.99 -19.56 7.00
N PRO A 83 6.42 -20.55 6.30
CA PRO A 83 5.55 -20.30 5.17
C PRO A 83 4.28 -19.56 5.62
N THR A 84 3.82 -18.62 4.81
CA THR A 84 2.60 -17.84 5.02
C THR A 84 1.91 -17.59 3.68
N ASP A 85 0.59 -17.67 3.65
CA ASP A 85 -0.25 -17.34 2.49
C ASP A 85 -0.91 -15.97 2.59
N VAL A 86 -0.59 -15.23 3.64
CA VAL A 86 -0.95 -13.83 3.87
C VAL A 86 0.28 -13.10 4.37
N TYR A 87 0.66 -12.01 3.70
CA TYR A 87 1.92 -11.33 3.97
C TYR A 87 1.89 -9.85 3.59
N TYR A 88 2.71 -9.07 4.27
CA TYR A 88 2.93 -7.64 4.06
C TYR A 88 4.15 -7.42 3.15
N THR A 89 4.00 -6.56 2.15
CA THR A 89 5.04 -6.19 1.15
C THR A 89 5.23 -4.68 1.01
N ASN A 90 4.51 -3.89 1.81
CA ASN A 90 4.50 -2.43 1.78
C ASN A 90 5.69 -1.85 2.59
N PRO A 91 5.87 -0.51 2.66
CA PRO A 91 6.99 0.11 3.35
C PRO A 91 7.21 -0.44 4.76
N PHE A 92 8.47 -0.78 5.01
CA PHE A 92 8.99 -1.15 6.31
C PHE A 92 10.37 -0.50 6.41
N PHE A 93 10.47 0.53 7.25
CA PHE A 93 11.65 1.37 7.38
C PHE A 93 12.72 0.60 8.16
N ALA A 94 13.57 -0.14 7.45
CA ALA A 94 14.68 -0.92 7.99
C ALA A 94 15.91 -0.79 7.07
N ILE A 95 17.08 -1.12 7.62
CA ILE A 95 18.33 -1.22 6.84
C ILE A 95 18.32 -2.47 5.96
N ASP A 96 17.76 -3.56 6.49
CA ASP A 96 17.61 -4.82 5.77
C ASP A 96 16.59 -4.71 4.64
N ASP A 97 16.86 -5.38 3.52
CA ASP A 97 15.91 -5.54 2.42
C ASP A 97 14.92 -6.65 2.77
N ILE A 98 13.66 -6.28 3.04
CA ILE A 98 12.60 -7.18 3.50
C ILE A 98 11.57 -7.36 2.39
N ASP A 99 11.37 -8.59 1.97
CA ASP A 99 10.44 -8.92 0.89
C ASP A 99 9.04 -9.23 1.42
N ALA A 100 8.93 -9.97 2.53
CA ALA A 100 7.64 -10.41 3.04
C ALA A 100 7.62 -10.66 4.56
N LEU A 101 6.64 -10.07 5.24
CA LEU A 101 6.39 -10.28 6.67
C LEU A 101 5.01 -10.90 6.91
N CYS A 102 4.93 -11.96 7.72
CA CYS A 102 3.63 -12.53 8.09
C CYS A 102 2.94 -11.67 9.16
N PRO A 103 1.60 -11.58 9.15
CA PRO A 103 0.83 -10.76 10.08
C PRO A 103 1.14 -11.05 11.56
N TRP A 104 1.45 -12.30 11.91
CA TRP A 104 1.76 -12.66 13.29
C TRP A 104 3.08 -12.11 13.81
N CYS A 105 4.09 -11.91 12.94
CA CYS A 105 5.36 -11.28 13.36
C CYS A 105 5.26 -9.75 13.45
N ILE A 106 4.31 -9.17 12.72
CA ILE A 106 3.94 -7.76 12.85
C ILE A 106 3.23 -7.59 14.20
N ALA A 107 2.14 -8.34 14.42
CA ALA A 107 1.28 -8.17 15.59
C ALA A 107 1.97 -8.40 16.94
N ASP A 108 2.99 -9.26 17.01
CA ASP A 108 3.75 -9.53 18.23
C ASP A 108 5.06 -8.71 18.34
N GLY A 109 5.32 -7.81 17.39
CA GLY A 109 6.48 -6.92 17.36
C GLY A 109 7.81 -7.61 17.04
N LYS A 110 7.81 -8.91 16.70
CA LYS A 110 9.07 -9.63 16.39
C LYS A 110 9.75 -9.08 15.14
N ALA A 111 8.99 -8.68 14.12
CA ALA A 111 9.54 -8.14 12.89
C ALA A 111 10.28 -6.83 13.15
N ALA A 112 9.60 -5.85 13.74
CA ALA A 112 10.19 -4.57 14.13
C ALA A 112 11.45 -4.77 15.00
N LYS A 113 11.36 -5.59 16.04
CA LYS A 113 12.50 -5.89 16.92
C LYS A 113 13.67 -6.58 16.22
N LYS A 114 13.41 -7.50 15.29
CA LYS A 114 14.47 -8.28 14.62
C LYS A 114 15.27 -7.40 13.67
N PHE A 115 14.60 -6.49 12.98
CA PHE A 115 15.17 -5.69 11.90
C PHE A 115 15.44 -4.24 12.30
N ASP A 116 15.19 -3.88 13.57
CA ASP A 116 15.29 -2.50 14.09
C ASP A 116 14.56 -1.51 13.17
N GLY A 117 13.33 -1.86 12.79
CA GLY A 117 12.55 -1.13 11.78
C GLY A 117 11.11 -0.89 12.19
N SER A 118 10.44 -0.03 11.44
CA SER A 118 9.06 0.38 11.70
C SER A 118 8.16 0.27 10.46
N PHE A 119 6.88 0.06 10.68
CA PHE A 119 5.84 0.01 9.64
C PHE A 119 5.22 1.39 9.35
N GLN A 120 5.47 2.35 10.22
CA GLN A 120 5.12 3.76 10.09
C GLN A 120 6.30 4.58 10.62
N ASP A 121 6.61 5.69 9.96
CA ASP A 121 7.61 6.64 10.43
C ASP A 121 7.07 7.37 11.67
N ASP A 122 7.81 7.32 12.79
CA ASP A 122 7.41 7.87 14.08
C ASP A 122 7.43 9.41 14.13
N ILE A 123 8.00 10.05 13.11
CA ILE A 123 7.99 11.51 12.93
C ILE A 123 6.78 11.95 12.11
N ASN A 124 6.24 11.08 11.25
CA ASN A 124 5.12 11.39 10.37
C ASN A 124 3.80 10.87 10.96
N VAL A 125 3.49 11.32 12.17
CA VAL A 125 2.25 11.00 12.88
C VAL A 125 1.77 12.20 13.69
N ASP A 126 0.47 12.28 13.97
CA ASP A 126 -0.03 13.21 14.97
C ASP A 126 0.52 12.88 16.37
N GLU A 127 0.76 13.91 17.18
CA GLU A 127 1.26 13.74 18.54
C GLU A 127 0.21 13.08 19.45
N VAL A 128 0.65 12.08 20.22
CA VAL A 128 -0.15 11.36 21.22
C VAL A 128 0.70 11.22 22.48
N ASP A 129 0.10 11.51 23.65
CA ASP A 129 0.85 11.58 24.93
C ASP A 129 1.48 10.24 25.35
N ASP A 130 0.82 9.14 25.03
CA ASP A 130 1.21 7.79 25.46
C ASP A 130 2.14 7.13 24.44
N LYS A 131 3.42 7.03 24.80
CA LYS A 131 4.46 6.37 24.00
C LYS A 131 4.14 4.91 23.66
N GLN A 132 3.37 4.20 24.48
CA GLN A 132 2.97 2.82 24.15
C GLN A 132 2.03 2.76 22.96
N LYS A 133 1.23 3.81 22.73
CA LYS A 133 0.36 3.91 21.55
C LYS A 133 1.18 4.14 20.28
N LEU A 134 2.24 4.92 20.38
CA LEU A 134 3.21 5.10 19.28
C LEU A 134 3.90 3.78 18.95
N ILE A 135 4.42 3.07 19.95
CA ILE A 135 5.05 1.75 19.76
C ILE A 135 4.07 0.75 19.10
N GLU A 136 2.83 0.69 19.57
CA GLU A 136 1.79 -0.16 18.95
C GLU A 136 1.54 0.19 17.48
N LEU A 137 1.57 1.48 17.15
CA LEU A 137 1.44 1.95 15.77
C LEU A 137 2.64 1.55 14.93
N VAL A 138 3.84 1.98 15.31
CA VAL A 138 5.03 1.91 14.45
C VAL A 138 5.65 0.51 14.40
N GLU A 139 5.52 -0.30 15.45
CA GLU A 139 6.15 -1.62 15.53
C GLU A 139 5.18 -2.78 15.29
N ARG A 140 3.87 -2.56 15.47
CA ARG A 140 2.88 -3.64 15.59
C ARG A 140 1.65 -3.48 14.72
N THR A 141 1.55 -2.41 13.95
CA THR A 141 0.47 -2.17 12.99
C THR A 141 1.04 -2.15 11.57
N PRO A 142 0.46 -2.89 10.60
CA PRO A 142 0.89 -2.77 9.21
C PRO A 142 0.58 -1.35 8.68
N GLY A 143 1.52 -0.78 7.92
CA GLY A 143 1.36 0.52 7.28
C GLY A 143 0.29 0.53 6.18
N TYR A 144 0.05 1.71 5.62
CA TYR A 144 -0.62 1.89 4.32
C TYR A 144 0.39 2.45 3.32
N ASN A 145 0.02 2.57 2.04
CA ASN A 145 0.88 3.18 1.01
C ASN A 145 0.38 4.57 0.65
N GLY A 146 1.22 5.57 0.84
CA GLY A 146 1.01 6.93 0.33
C GLY A 146 1.51 7.10 -1.10
N TRP A 147 1.13 8.19 -1.77
CA TRP A 147 1.93 8.67 -2.90
C TRP A 147 3.23 9.31 -2.41
N GLN A 148 3.13 10.02 -1.30
CA GLN A 148 4.24 10.60 -0.56
C GLN A 148 4.43 9.85 0.76
N GLN A 149 5.30 10.38 1.62
CA GLN A 149 5.50 9.86 2.97
C GLN A 149 4.16 9.78 3.71
N GLU A 150 3.83 8.59 4.20
CA GLU A 150 2.59 8.34 4.94
C GLU A 150 2.53 9.15 6.22
N TYR A 151 1.34 9.68 6.54
CA TYR A 151 1.10 10.43 7.77
C TYR A 151 -0.08 9.84 8.55
N TRP A 152 0.16 9.44 9.81
CA TRP A 152 -0.88 8.79 10.62
C TRP A 152 -1.64 9.77 11.52
N LEU A 153 -2.95 9.85 11.34
CA LEU A 153 -3.81 10.78 12.08
C LEU A 153 -4.20 10.26 13.46
N ALA A 154 -4.35 11.17 14.42
CA ALA A 154 -4.81 10.88 15.78
C ALA A 154 -6.01 11.75 16.17
N HIS A 155 -6.89 11.22 17.01
CA HIS A 155 -8.02 11.95 17.58
C HIS A 155 -8.38 11.40 18.96
N CYS A 156 -8.87 12.25 19.86
CA CYS A 156 -9.12 11.88 21.26
C CYS A 156 -7.87 11.32 21.98
N ASN A 157 -6.67 11.84 21.66
CA ASN A 157 -5.38 11.43 22.23
C ASN A 157 -5.09 9.92 22.03
N ASP A 158 -5.47 9.39 20.88
CA ASP A 158 -5.16 8.04 20.40
C ASP A 158 -5.09 8.04 18.87
N TYR A 159 -4.36 7.10 18.28
CA TYR A 159 -4.27 6.99 16.83
C TYR A 159 -5.60 6.50 16.24
N CYS A 160 -5.97 7.07 15.10
CA CYS A 160 -7.14 6.65 14.37
C CYS A 160 -6.87 5.33 13.65
N ALA A 161 -7.92 4.53 13.44
CA ALA A 161 -7.84 3.34 12.60
C ALA A 161 -7.89 3.74 11.12
N PHE A 162 -6.93 3.29 10.33
CA PHE A 162 -6.96 3.40 8.88
C PHE A 162 -8.09 2.54 8.31
N LYS A 163 -8.94 3.16 7.49
CA LYS A 163 -10.14 2.55 6.91
C LYS A 163 -9.99 2.24 5.42
N GLY A 164 -9.03 2.87 4.75
CA GLY A 164 -8.73 2.61 3.35
C GLY A 164 -8.54 3.88 2.52
N TYR A 165 -8.34 3.65 1.23
CA TYR A 165 -8.20 4.66 0.21
C TYR A 165 -9.58 5.16 -0.24
N VAL A 166 -9.71 6.47 -0.46
CA VAL A 166 -10.98 7.12 -0.80
C VAL A 166 -10.81 8.24 -1.81
N GLY A 167 -11.83 8.45 -2.65
CA GLY A 167 -12.04 9.63 -3.46
C GLY A 167 -13.14 10.52 -2.89
N TRP A 168 -13.53 11.56 -3.65
CA TRP A 168 -14.65 12.43 -3.28
C TRP A 168 -15.98 11.67 -3.11
N GLN A 169 -16.23 10.67 -3.97
CA GLN A 169 -17.51 9.94 -4.00
C GLN A 169 -17.77 9.16 -2.70
N GLU A 170 -16.71 8.67 -2.06
CA GLU A 170 -16.79 7.93 -0.80
C GLU A 170 -16.97 8.87 0.40
N ILE A 171 -16.41 10.08 0.36
CA ILE A 171 -16.44 11.02 1.49
C ILE A 171 -17.63 11.98 1.47
N GLU A 172 -18.13 12.39 0.30
CA GLU A 172 -19.25 13.33 0.16
C GLU A 172 -20.49 12.93 1.00
N PRO A 173 -20.92 11.66 1.01
CA PRO A 173 -22.10 11.25 1.76
C PRO A 173 -21.92 11.30 3.29
N ILE A 174 -20.69 11.37 3.79
CA ILE A 174 -20.34 11.24 5.21
C ILE A 174 -19.62 12.46 5.78
N LEU A 175 -19.66 13.62 5.11
CA LEU A 175 -18.97 14.85 5.55
C LEU A 175 -19.33 15.28 6.98
N ASN A 176 -20.59 15.07 7.41
CA ASN A 176 -21.07 15.38 8.76
C ASN A 176 -20.54 14.41 9.85
N GLU A 177 -19.92 13.31 9.45
CA GLU A 177 -19.31 12.31 10.33
C GLU A 177 -17.81 12.57 10.58
N PHE A 178 -17.20 13.55 9.91
CA PHE A 178 -15.83 13.97 10.21
C PHE A 178 -15.75 14.75 11.54
N ALA A 179 -14.59 14.69 12.19
CA ALA A 179 -14.32 15.49 13.38
C ALA A 179 -14.13 16.96 13.02
N ASP A 180 -13.25 17.24 12.06
CA ASP A 180 -13.00 18.56 11.49
C ASP A 180 -12.25 18.41 10.14
N ILE A 181 -13.01 18.23 9.05
CA ILE A 181 -12.43 18.00 7.73
C ILE A 181 -11.66 19.22 7.20
N GLU A 182 -12.09 20.44 7.52
CA GLU A 182 -11.40 21.66 7.06
C GLU A 182 -10.02 21.78 7.73
N GLN A 183 -9.92 21.46 9.02
CA GLN A 183 -8.64 21.41 9.71
C GLN A 183 -7.72 20.31 9.15
N ASP A 184 -8.28 19.14 8.84
CA ASP A 184 -7.54 18.03 8.23
C ASP A 184 -6.94 18.45 6.88
N LEU A 185 -7.75 19.06 6.02
CA LEU A 185 -7.31 19.55 4.73
C LEU A 185 -6.23 20.64 4.85
N ALA A 186 -6.41 21.57 5.79
CA ALA A 186 -5.44 22.64 6.05
C ALA A 186 -4.07 22.12 6.49
N LYS A 187 -4.03 21.00 7.22
CA LYS A 187 -2.79 20.35 7.67
C LYS A 187 -2.08 19.54 6.58
N ALA A 188 -2.84 18.86 5.73
CA ALA A 188 -2.28 17.99 4.69
C ALA A 188 -1.65 18.79 3.53
N GLY A 189 -2.35 19.83 3.04
CA GLY A 189 -1.85 20.63 1.92
C GLY A 189 -2.65 21.88 1.58
N GLY A 190 -3.74 22.15 2.29
CA GLY A 190 -4.50 23.40 2.18
C GLY A 190 -5.53 23.48 1.06
N ILE A 191 -5.90 22.36 0.41
CA ILE A 191 -7.03 22.36 -0.53
C ILE A 191 -8.32 22.64 0.25
N THR A 192 -9.13 23.58 -0.21
CA THR A 192 -10.40 23.87 0.46
C THR A 192 -11.42 22.76 0.22
N LEU A 193 -12.37 22.58 1.12
CA LEU A 193 -13.45 21.59 0.92
C LEU A 193 -14.24 21.83 -0.39
N THR A 194 -14.33 23.07 -0.85
CA THR A 194 -14.99 23.42 -2.13
C THR A 194 -14.18 23.02 -3.36
N GLU A 195 -12.85 22.91 -3.24
CA GLU A 195 -11.95 22.52 -4.33
C GLU A 195 -11.71 21.02 -4.37
N LEU A 196 -11.77 20.35 -3.21
CA LEU A 196 -11.53 18.92 -3.03
C LEU A 196 -12.24 18.02 -4.06
N PRO A 197 -13.51 18.26 -4.45
CA PRO A 197 -14.21 17.43 -5.44
C PRO A 197 -13.55 17.43 -6.83
N ASN A 198 -12.75 18.45 -7.15
CA ASN A 198 -12.07 18.56 -8.44
C ASN A 198 -10.83 17.67 -8.52
N TYR A 199 -10.24 17.31 -7.37
CA TYR A 199 -8.95 16.61 -7.30
C TYR A 199 -9.08 15.20 -6.74
N LEU A 200 -9.81 15.02 -5.63
CA LEU A 200 -9.77 13.79 -4.84
C LEU A 200 -10.41 12.61 -5.57
N ARG A 201 -9.60 11.63 -5.96
CA ARG A 201 -10.02 10.42 -6.69
C ARG A 201 -9.33 9.22 -6.08
N ASP A 202 -10.10 8.16 -5.83
CA ASP A 202 -9.51 6.89 -5.45
C ASP A 202 -8.62 6.37 -6.60
N ASN A 203 -7.37 6.08 -6.28
CA ASN A 203 -6.29 5.75 -7.20
C ASN A 203 -6.05 6.82 -8.29
N GLY A 204 -6.24 8.11 -7.96
CA GLY A 204 -5.89 9.24 -8.81
C GLY A 204 -4.72 10.06 -8.27
N SER A 205 -4.33 11.10 -9.01
CA SER A 205 -3.21 11.98 -8.64
C SER A 205 -3.38 12.62 -7.26
N CYS A 206 -4.61 12.93 -6.84
CA CYS A 206 -4.91 13.31 -5.46
C CYS A 206 -5.66 12.16 -4.77
N GLN A 207 -4.98 11.43 -3.87
CA GLN A 207 -5.53 10.27 -3.18
C GLN A 207 -5.93 10.65 -1.75
N GLY A 208 -7.11 10.21 -1.32
CA GLY A 208 -7.55 10.32 0.08
C GLY A 208 -7.24 9.07 0.88
N TYR A 209 -6.88 9.26 2.15
CA TYR A 209 -6.64 8.23 3.16
C TYR A 209 -7.61 8.43 4.32
N LEU A 210 -8.60 7.54 4.43
CA LEU A 210 -9.65 7.66 5.42
C LEU A 210 -9.21 7.03 6.75
N PHE A 211 -9.36 7.80 7.83
CA PHE A 211 -9.12 7.36 9.19
C PHE A 211 -10.38 7.50 10.04
N GLN A 212 -10.54 6.64 11.04
CA GLN A 212 -11.65 6.71 11.98
C GLN A 212 -11.15 6.67 13.42
N CYS A 213 -11.57 7.65 14.23
CA CYS A 213 -11.27 7.66 15.65
C CYS A 213 -11.89 6.45 16.34
N ILE A 214 -11.08 5.66 17.03
CA ILE A 214 -11.52 4.48 17.78
C ILE A 214 -12.26 4.81 19.09
N CYS A 215 -12.28 6.09 19.50
CA CYS A 215 -12.95 6.54 20.72
C CYS A 215 -14.35 7.11 20.43
N CYS A 216 -14.48 7.96 19.43
CA CYS A 216 -15.74 8.67 19.12
C CYS A 216 -16.34 8.34 17.76
N ASN A 217 -15.70 7.46 16.98
CA ASN A 217 -16.10 7.02 15.63
C ASN A 217 -16.14 8.11 14.55
N LYS A 218 -15.69 9.34 14.86
CA LYS A 218 -15.57 10.41 13.88
C LYS A 218 -14.45 10.13 12.88
N TYR A 219 -14.68 10.48 11.63
CA TYR A 219 -13.69 10.34 10.56
C TYR A 219 -12.68 11.48 10.56
N ARG A 220 -11.51 11.18 9.99
CA ARG A 220 -10.42 12.10 9.71
C ARG A 220 -9.89 11.78 8.30
N LEU A 221 -9.40 12.79 7.59
CA LEU A 221 -8.90 12.64 6.23
C LEU A 221 -7.45 13.10 6.13
N TYR A 222 -6.61 12.28 5.49
CA TYR A 222 -5.34 12.76 4.94
C TYR A 222 -5.41 12.65 3.41
N TYR A 223 -4.60 13.42 2.70
CA TYR A 223 -4.45 13.28 1.25
C TYR A 223 -3.05 13.75 0.83
N ASP A 224 -2.58 13.26 -0.30
CA ASP A 224 -1.34 13.70 -0.94
C ASP A 224 -1.45 13.65 -2.47
N PHE A 225 -0.34 13.91 -3.16
CA PHE A 225 -0.23 13.85 -4.61
C PHE A 225 0.99 13.04 -5.08
N ASP A 226 0.86 12.37 -6.24
CA ASP A 226 1.92 11.62 -6.93
C ASP A 226 3.09 12.46 -7.48
#